data_AF-A0AAN4Y7L7-F1
#
_entry.id   AF-A0AAN4Y7L7-F1
#
_cell.length_a   1.000
_cell.length_b   1.000
_cell.length_c   1.000
_cell.angle_alpha   90.00
_cell.angle_beta   90.00
_cell.angle_gamma   90.00
#
_symmetry.space_group_name_H-M   'P 1'
#
loop_
_entity.id
_entity.type
_entity.pdbx_description
1 polymer ?
#
loop_
_entity_poly.entity_id
_entity_poly.type
_entity_poly.pdbx_seq_one_letter_code
_entity_poly.pdbx_strand_id
1 'polypeptide(L)'
;MSIENSLHSRAEALTSLITQHASGAVANISKSRSMRSTVQERDQIQVVINACQELTALLTEPYEWIANAAWGYVDSVALSLVLCLKVHRHVPKNGGTISLVDLAAKTGSSVVLISEVF
;
A
#
# COMPACT_ATOMS: atom_id res chain seq x y z
N MET A 1 17.13 8.20 30.77
CA MET A 1 16.61 7.24 29.78
C MET A 1 17.16 7.68 28.43
N SER A 2 17.98 6.87 27.76
CA SER A 2 18.57 7.26 26.46
C SER A 2 17.49 7.38 25.39
N ILE A 3 17.67 8.28 24.42
CA ILE A 3 16.73 8.49 23.29
C ILE A 3 16.52 7.19 22.52
N GLU A 4 17.57 6.39 22.33
CA GLU A 4 17.52 5.08 21.68
C GLU A 4 16.60 4.09 22.40
N ASN A 5 16.66 4.04 23.73
CA ASN A 5 15.77 3.18 24.53
C ASN A 5 14.30 3.61 24.42
N SER A 6 14.05 4.90 24.14
CA SER A 6 12.70 5.41 23.92
C SER A 6 12.18 5.17 22.50
N LEU A 7 13.06 5.12 21.49
CA LEU A 7 12.68 4.79 20.11
C LEU A 7 12.37 3.31 19.99
N HIS A 8 13.21 2.46 20.58
CA HIS A 8 13.03 1.02 20.59
C HIS A 8 11.70 0.61 21.25
N SER A 9 11.41 1.14 22.45
CA SER A 9 10.15 0.84 23.14
C SER A 9 8.90 1.31 22.39
N ARG A 10 8.98 2.45 21.67
CA ARG A 10 7.91 2.93 20.80
C ARG A 10 7.70 2.03 19.59
N ALA A 11 8.77 1.57 18.95
CA ALA A 11 8.70 0.64 17.82
C ALA A 11 8.06 -0.70 18.23
N GLU A 12 8.43 -1.23 19.41
CA GLU A 12 7.82 -2.44 19.97
C GLU A 12 6.33 -2.26 20.26
N ALA A 13 5.95 -1.14 20.87
CA ALA A 13 4.55 -0.83 21.16
C ALA A 13 3.70 -0.75 19.87
N LEU A 14 4.19 -0.06 18.85
CA LEU A 14 3.52 0.04 17.55
C LEU A 14 3.39 -1.33 16.87
N THR A 15 4.45 -2.15 16.90
CA THR A 15 4.45 -3.50 16.33
C THR A 15 3.44 -4.41 17.03
N SER A 16 3.35 -4.32 18.36
CA SER A 16 2.36 -5.07 19.16
C SER A 16 0.94 -4.66 18.78
N LEU A 17 0.69 -3.35 18.66
CA LEU A 17 -0.62 -2.80 18.31
C LEU A 17 -1.05 -3.20 16.88
N ILE A 18 -0.13 -3.14 15.91
CA ILE A 18 -0.37 -3.65 14.55
C ILE A 18 -0.77 -5.13 14.60
N THR A 19 -0.01 -5.95 15.31
CA THR A 19 -0.24 -7.40 15.38
C THR A 19 -1.61 -7.73 16.00
N GLN A 20 -1.96 -7.07 17.10
CA GLN A 20 -3.22 -7.28 17.81
C GLN A 20 -4.43 -6.89 16.95
N HIS A 21 -4.40 -5.69 16.36
CA HIS A 21 -5.52 -5.18 15.58
C HIS A 21 -5.65 -5.83 14.21
N ALA A 22 -4.54 -6.19 13.55
CA ALA A 22 -4.57 -6.94 12.30
C ALA A 22 -5.18 -8.34 12.50
N SER A 23 -4.79 -9.04 13.56
CA SER A 23 -5.36 -10.36 13.90
C SER A 23 -6.86 -10.27 14.18
N GLY A 24 -7.29 -9.24 14.91
CA GLY A 24 -8.71 -8.95 15.16
C GLY A 24 -9.50 -8.67 13.88
N ALA A 25 -8.94 -7.84 12.99
CA ALA A 25 -9.56 -7.50 11.71
C ALA A 25 -9.71 -8.75 10.81
N VAL A 26 -8.66 -9.57 10.70
CA VAL A 26 -8.69 -10.81 9.91
C VAL A 26 -9.74 -11.80 10.44
N ALA A 27 -9.82 -11.97 11.77
CA ALA A 27 -10.82 -12.83 12.40
C ALA A 27 -12.25 -12.37 12.14
N ASN A 28 -12.49 -11.05 12.09
CA ASN A 28 -13.80 -10.47 11.82
C ASN A 28 -14.18 -10.58 10.33
N ILE A 29 -13.25 -10.27 9.42
CA ILE A 29 -13.44 -10.43 7.97
C ILE A 29 -13.76 -11.89 7.61
N SER A 30 -13.11 -12.85 8.28
CA SER A 30 -13.35 -14.28 8.04
C SER A 30 -14.73 -14.76 8.49
N LYS A 31 -15.37 -14.06 9.44
CA LYS A 31 -16.73 -14.35 9.95
C LYS A 31 -17.82 -13.59 9.17
N SER A 32 -17.48 -12.42 8.62
CA SER A 32 -18.38 -11.56 7.88
C SER A 32 -18.61 -12.09 6.45
N ARG A 33 -19.77 -12.72 6.19
CA ARG A 33 -20.18 -13.23 4.85
C ARG A 33 -20.58 -12.12 3.85
N SER A 34 -20.37 -10.85 4.21
CA SER A 34 -20.84 -9.67 3.48
C SER A 34 -19.66 -8.78 3.11
N MET A 35 -19.63 -8.28 1.87
CA MET A 35 -18.65 -7.27 1.39
C MET A 35 -18.72 -5.93 2.12
N ARG A 36 -19.70 -5.74 3.03
CA ARG A 36 -19.84 -4.53 3.84
C ARG A 36 -19.14 -4.72 5.17
N SER A 37 -17.95 -4.14 5.27
CA SER A 37 -17.22 -4.08 6.53
C SER A 37 -18.04 -3.36 7.60
N THR A 38 -18.07 -3.93 8.82
CA THR A 38 -18.73 -3.30 9.97
C THR A 38 -17.96 -2.05 10.43
N VAL A 39 -18.62 -1.14 11.16
CA VAL A 39 -17.94 0.06 11.71
C VAL A 39 -16.72 -0.36 12.56
N GLN A 40 -16.89 -1.40 13.38
CA GLN A 40 -15.83 -1.93 14.23
C GLN A 40 -14.62 -2.48 13.45
N GLU A 41 -14.85 -3.15 12.32
CA GLU A 41 -13.76 -3.62 11.44
C GLU A 41 -13.01 -2.46 10.81
N ARG A 42 -13.72 -1.41 10.35
CA ARG A 42 -13.08 -0.21 9.80
C ARG A 42 -12.22 0.50 10.84
N ASP A 43 -12.70 0.59 12.08
CA ASP A 43 -11.96 1.20 13.16
C ASP A 43 -10.68 0.39 13.46
N GLN A 44 -10.77 -0.95 13.49
CA GLN A 44 -9.58 -1.81 13.66
C GLN A 44 -8.58 -1.65 12.53
N ILE A 45 -9.05 -1.59 11.27
CA ILE A 45 -8.20 -1.37 10.10
C ILE A 45 -7.53 0.01 10.18
N GLN A 46 -8.26 1.06 10.56
CA GLN A 46 -7.72 2.40 10.66
C GLN A 46 -6.64 2.50 11.74
N VAL A 47 -6.82 1.82 12.88
CA VAL A 47 -5.81 1.72 13.94
C VAL A 47 -4.53 1.07 13.42
N VAL A 48 -4.64 -0.01 12.63
CA VAL A 48 -3.47 -0.65 11.98
C VAL A 48 -2.79 0.31 11.01
N ILE A 49 -3.55 1.00 10.16
CA ILE A 49 -3.00 1.96 9.18
C ILE A 49 -2.20 3.05 9.89
N ASN A 50 -2.79 3.67 10.93
CA ASN A 50 -2.14 4.76 11.66
C ASN A 50 -0.86 4.28 12.35
N ALA A 51 -0.88 3.08 12.95
CA ALA A 51 0.29 2.52 13.61
C ALA A 51 1.40 2.15 12.63
N CYS A 52 1.07 1.61 11.46
CA CYS A 52 2.03 1.40 10.38
C CYS A 52 2.64 2.72 9.91
N GLN A 53 1.84 3.77 9.72
CA GLN A 53 2.33 5.09 9.32
C GLN A 53 3.27 5.69 10.37
N GLU A 54 2.93 5.59 11.65
CA GLU A 54 3.81 6.06 12.73
C GLU A 54 5.10 5.25 12.80
N LEU A 55 5.02 3.93 12.63
CA LEU A 55 6.21 3.06 12.62
C LEU A 55 7.12 3.39 11.43
N THR A 56 6.56 3.60 10.24
CA THR A 56 7.32 4.06 9.07
C THR A 56 7.98 5.40 9.37
N ALA A 57 7.25 6.39 9.88
CA ALA A 57 7.82 7.70 10.23
C ALA A 57 8.92 7.62 11.30
N LEU A 58 8.85 6.64 12.21
CA LEU A 58 9.86 6.41 13.24
C LEU A 58 11.14 5.78 12.69
N LEU A 59 11.01 4.92 11.67
CA LEU A 59 12.11 4.11 11.12
C LEU A 59 12.73 4.71 9.85
N THR A 60 12.03 5.58 9.15
CA THR A 60 12.51 6.21 7.92
C THR A 60 13.51 7.32 8.25
N GLU A 61 14.69 7.24 7.65
CA GLU A 61 15.69 8.30 7.78
C GLU A 61 15.21 9.60 7.10
N PRO A 62 15.57 10.80 7.59
CA PRO A 62 15.06 12.05 7.04
C PRO A 62 15.28 12.23 5.53
N TYR A 63 16.40 11.73 4.99
CA TYR A 63 16.69 11.79 3.56
C TYR A 63 15.81 10.85 2.74
N GLU A 64 15.48 9.67 3.27
CA GLU A 64 14.55 8.73 2.65
C GLU A 64 13.13 9.30 2.66
N TRP A 65 12.73 9.98 3.73
CA TRP A 65 11.42 10.63 3.80
C TRP A 65 11.25 11.69 2.70
N ILE A 66 12.26 12.55 2.51
CA ILE A 66 12.25 13.57 1.46
C ILE A 66 12.23 12.91 0.07
N ALA A 67 13.03 11.86 -0.13
CA ALA A 67 13.04 11.13 -1.40
C ALA A 67 11.68 10.49 -1.70
N ASN A 68 11.06 9.82 -0.72
CA ASN A 68 9.73 9.21 -0.86
C ASN A 68 8.66 10.25 -1.15
N ALA A 69 8.71 11.41 -0.49
CA ALA A 69 7.80 12.52 -0.78
C ALA A 69 7.95 13.03 -2.22
N ALA A 70 9.19 13.13 -2.73
CA ALA A 70 9.45 13.51 -4.12
C ALA A 70 8.96 12.44 -5.13
N TRP A 71 9.16 11.16 -4.82
CA TRP A 71 8.66 10.04 -5.62
C TRP A 71 7.14 9.95 -5.66
N GLY A 72 6.44 10.45 -4.64
CA GLY A 72 4.97 10.47 -4.62
C GLY A 72 4.34 11.22 -5.80
N TYR A 73 5.03 12.20 -6.40
CA TYR A 73 4.58 12.82 -7.65
C TYR A 73 4.64 11.85 -8.84
N VAL A 74 5.70 11.07 -8.93
CA VAL A 74 5.89 10.05 -9.99
C VAL A 74 4.81 8.98 -9.88
N ASP A 75 4.48 8.54 -8.66
CA ASP A 75 3.37 7.60 -8.43
C ASP A 75 2.04 8.17 -8.92
N SER A 76 1.78 9.46 -8.68
CA SER A 76 0.56 10.13 -9.14
C SER A 76 0.47 10.17 -10.67
N VAL A 77 1.57 10.49 -11.35
CA VAL A 77 1.65 10.49 -12.83
C VAL A 77 1.47 9.07 -13.38
N ALA A 78 2.14 8.08 -12.80
CA ALA A 78 2.00 6.68 -13.18
C ALA A 78 0.54 6.20 -13.03
N LEU A 79 -0.10 6.51 -11.90
CA LEU A 79 -1.51 6.19 -11.67
C LEU A 79 -2.43 6.87 -12.71
N SER A 80 -2.19 8.15 -13.01
CA SER A 80 -2.94 8.87 -14.03
C SER A 80 -2.79 8.21 -15.40
N LEU A 81 -1.58 7.80 -15.79
CA LEU A 81 -1.33 7.08 -17.04
C LEU A 81 -2.04 5.73 -17.07
N VAL A 82 -1.99 4.95 -16.00
CA VAL A 82 -2.71 3.67 -15.85
C VAL A 82 -4.22 3.84 -16.05
N LEU A 83 -4.79 4.93 -15.54
CA LEU A 83 -6.21 5.25 -15.72
C LEU A 83 -6.53 5.74 -17.14
N CYS A 84 -5.72 6.64 -17.70
CA CYS A 84 -5.88 7.15 -19.06
C CYS A 84 -5.81 6.04 -20.11
N LEU A 85 -4.82 5.16 -19.98
CA LEU A 85 -4.61 3.99 -20.85
C LEU A 85 -5.54 2.82 -20.51
N LYS A 86 -6.36 2.94 -19.46
CA LYS A 86 -7.29 1.91 -18.98
C LYS A 86 -6.62 0.55 -18.73
N VAL A 87 -5.35 0.56 -18.29
CA VAL A 87 -4.54 -0.65 -18.04
C VAL A 87 -5.26 -1.64 -17.12
N HIS A 88 -5.94 -1.14 -16.09
CA HIS A 88 -6.76 -1.92 -15.15
C HIS A 88 -7.85 -2.80 -15.80
N ARG A 89 -8.25 -2.53 -17.05
CA ARG A 89 -9.22 -3.36 -17.80
C ARG A 89 -8.58 -4.50 -18.57
N HIS A 90 -7.27 -4.44 -18.78
CA HIS A 90 -6.51 -5.38 -19.62
C HIS A 90 -5.67 -6.35 -18.80
N VAL A 91 -5.31 -5.98 -17.57
CA VAL A 91 -4.65 -6.89 -16.61
C VAL A 91 -5.64 -7.99 -16.21
N PRO A 92 -5.24 -9.29 -16.29
CA PRO A 92 -6.10 -10.39 -15.93
C PRO A 92 -6.58 -10.30 -14.47
N LYS A 93 -7.88 -10.54 -14.27
CA LYS A 93 -8.42 -10.72 -12.92
C LYS A 93 -7.88 -12.04 -12.34
N ASN A 94 -7.71 -12.09 -11.01
CA ASN A 94 -7.31 -13.29 -10.26
C ASN A 94 -5.84 -13.75 -10.44
N GLY A 95 -4.92 -12.81 -10.67
CA GLY A 95 -3.48 -13.10 -10.62
C GLY A 95 -2.90 -13.75 -11.89
N GLY A 96 -3.64 -13.71 -13.00
CA GLY A 96 -3.06 -14.05 -14.31
C GLY A 96 -2.04 -13.00 -14.75
N THR A 97 -1.00 -13.43 -15.49
CA THR A 97 0.02 -12.54 -16.03
C THR A 97 -0.32 -12.07 -17.44
N ILE A 98 0.19 -10.90 -17.80
CA ILE A 98 0.14 -10.35 -19.17
C ILE A 98 1.53 -9.83 -19.51
N SER A 99 2.00 -10.04 -20.74
CA SER A 99 3.28 -9.49 -21.17
C SER A 99 3.18 -7.97 -21.39
N LEU A 100 4.29 -7.24 -21.24
CA LEU A 100 4.31 -5.80 -21.52
C LEU A 100 3.97 -5.50 -22.99
N VAL A 101 4.34 -6.40 -23.92
CA VAL A 101 4.03 -6.29 -25.35
C VAL A 101 2.53 -6.41 -25.60
N ASP A 102 1.88 -7.40 -25.01
CA ASP A 102 0.43 -7.59 -25.15
C ASP A 102 -0.35 -6.46 -24.47
N LEU A 103 0.16 -5.96 -23.34
CA LEU A 103 -0.44 -4.83 -22.64
C LEU A 103 -0.32 -3.54 -23.46
N ALA A 104 0.84 -3.28 -24.07
CA ALA A 104 1.04 -2.16 -25.00
C ALA A 104 0.08 -2.25 -26.20
N ALA A 105 -0.04 -3.44 -26.81
CA ALA A 105 -0.96 -3.67 -27.92
C ALA A 105 -2.44 -3.42 -27.52
N LYS A 106 -2.86 -3.88 -26.34
CA LYS A 106 -4.24 -3.69 -25.84
C LYS A 106 -4.56 -2.25 -25.46
N THR A 107 -3.55 -1.48 -25.03
CA THR A 107 -3.70 -0.08 -24.62
C THR A 107 -3.49 0.90 -25.77
N GLY A 108 -3.02 0.44 -26.93
CA GLY A 108 -2.62 1.29 -28.05
C GLY A 108 -1.37 2.13 -27.73
N SER A 109 -0.57 1.70 -26.77
CA SER A 109 0.62 2.40 -26.28
C SER A 109 1.90 1.76 -26.82
N SER A 110 3.05 2.40 -26.58
CA SER A 110 4.36 1.80 -26.86
C SER A 110 4.81 0.91 -25.71
N VAL A 111 5.59 -0.13 -26.03
CA VAL A 111 6.20 -1.01 -25.02
C VAL A 111 7.11 -0.23 -24.07
N VAL A 112 7.84 0.75 -24.62
CA VAL A 112 8.73 1.63 -23.84
C VAL A 112 7.94 2.43 -22.80
N LEU A 113 6.82 3.04 -23.19
CA LEU A 113 6.01 3.80 -22.24
C LEU A 113 5.40 2.88 -21.16
N ILE A 114 4.98 1.67 -21.53
CA ILE A 114 4.44 0.70 -20.57
C ILE A 114 5.53 0.21 -19.60
N SER A 115 6.77 0.02 -20.03
CA SER A 115 7.89 -0.40 -19.15
C SER A 115 8.39 0.69 -18.21
N GLU A 116 8.20 1.96 -18.53
CA GLU A 116 8.54 3.06 -17.61
C GLU A 116 7.51 3.22 -16.48
N VAL A 117 6.32 2.62 -16.64
CA VAL A 117 5.23 2.69 -15.64
C VAL A 117 5.25 1.49 -14.68
N PHE A 118 5.84 0.35 -15.06
CA PHE A 118 5.82 -0.92 -14.33
C PHE A 118 7.21 -1.56 -14.26
#